data_AF-A0A523W279-F1
#
_entry.id   AF-A0A523W279-F1
#
_cell.length_a   1.000
_cell.length_b   1.000
_cell.length_c   1.000
_cell.angle_alpha   90.00
_cell.angle_beta   90.00
_cell.angle_gamma   90.00
#
_symmetry.space_group_name_H-M   'P 1'
#
loop_
_entity.id
_entity.type
_entity.pdbx_description
1 polymer ?
#
loop_
_entity_poly.entity_id
_entity_poly.type
_entity_poly.pdbx_seq_one_letter_code
_entity_poly.pdbx_strand_id
1 'polypeptide(L)'
;MTKKKLILLPSSSMDKNKKENRDESNLIRMSKKARQFMKFTEDQVEIWSAGDTAADRKKSAILLNIFHAYSEDLNGIKDSKNVDMNRVGFVTTKIWNRITNGKNEQSVWISTGVHDTVIGADPEFLLFDKDGNVVRANNLMGKHGVLGCDGAMAEIRPEPSITPEGLIKNIRSIFSNKELTGPITKYNWVAGCYHKDNSRDYPMGGHIHIGNPLKVAQMTLSKREMFFNVLNKIMDELLAIPCIRLDNDMGNKRRTQCQMSITGGWGYFGEWRTCDGRLEHRTLSGMWLMHPSLAKCVIGTAKAITDDVFKRWANENFNHGYIVPKKYADRPRDYFLADSFKDWHNLPICKDTNTCMSSKELTIILNNSKSSDIDKTFLSNWHNKMRKLSTYNKYSKYIDGLKEILTIPIPNINKWNRNIKENWLGSKKFTVDI
;
A
#
# COMPACT_ATOMS: atom_id res chain seq x y z
N MET A 1 -1.58 -15.64 -8.95
CA MET A 1 -2.18 -16.59 -7.98
C MET A 1 -2.36 -15.86 -6.66
N THR A 2 -3.59 -15.73 -6.17
CA THR A 2 -3.87 -15.21 -4.82
C THR A 2 -3.31 -16.20 -3.80
N LYS A 3 -2.40 -15.75 -2.92
CA LYS A 3 -1.92 -16.57 -1.80
C LYS A 3 -3.14 -16.90 -0.94
N LYS A 4 -3.49 -18.20 -0.85
CA LYS A 4 -4.66 -18.62 -0.08
C LYS A 4 -4.36 -18.38 1.41
N LYS A 5 -5.36 -17.87 2.15
CA LYS A 5 -5.25 -17.68 3.61
C LYS A 5 -4.96 -19.03 4.30
N LEU A 6 -4.13 -18.98 5.34
CA LEU A 6 -3.80 -20.12 6.18
C LEU A 6 -4.97 -20.41 7.13
N ILE A 7 -5.32 -21.66 7.35
CA ILE A 7 -6.30 -22.08 8.35
C ILE A 7 -5.54 -22.37 9.64
N LEU A 8 -5.79 -21.56 10.67
CA LEU A 8 -5.14 -21.71 11.96
C LEU A 8 -6.00 -22.53 12.92
N LEU A 9 -5.43 -23.59 13.50
CA LEU A 9 -6.13 -24.47 14.43
C LEU A 9 -5.36 -24.60 15.76
N PRO A 10 -6.06 -24.67 16.89
CA PRO A 10 -5.43 -24.98 18.16
C PRO A 10 -5.02 -26.46 18.21
N SER A 11 -3.88 -26.77 18.83
CA SER A 11 -3.43 -28.14 19.08
C SER A 11 -3.30 -28.41 20.58
N SER A 12 -4.11 -29.34 21.08
CA SER A 12 -3.98 -29.84 22.46
C SER A 12 -2.66 -30.58 22.71
N SER A 13 -2.04 -31.11 21.65
CA SER A 13 -0.70 -31.70 21.72
C SER A 13 0.37 -30.63 21.97
N MET A 14 0.22 -29.46 21.35
CA MET A 14 1.09 -28.31 21.60
C MET A 14 0.92 -27.79 23.03
N ASP A 15 -0.32 -27.68 23.52
CA ASP A 15 -0.60 -27.19 24.88
C ASP A 15 -0.03 -28.10 25.99
N LYS A 16 -0.02 -29.42 25.76
CA LYS A 16 0.46 -30.41 26.76
C LYS A 16 1.97 -30.65 26.72
N ASN A 17 2.65 -30.13 25.71
CA ASN A 17 4.06 -30.45 25.46
C ASN A 17 4.98 -29.56 26.31
N LYS A 18 5.71 -30.21 27.23
CA LYS A 18 6.56 -29.55 28.24
C LYS A 18 8.05 -29.78 28.00
N LYS A 19 8.52 -29.91 26.75
CA LYS A 19 9.96 -30.05 26.51
C LYS A 19 10.69 -28.78 26.96
N GLU A 20 11.63 -28.92 27.91
CA GLU A 20 12.34 -27.80 28.55
C GLU A 20 13.00 -26.81 27.57
N ASN A 21 13.44 -27.30 26.41
CA ASN A 21 14.13 -26.49 25.41
C ASN A 21 13.25 -26.04 24.23
N ARG A 22 11.92 -26.07 24.37
CA ARG A 22 11.01 -25.72 23.29
C ARG A 22 9.79 -24.96 23.78
N ASP A 23 9.72 -23.67 23.44
CA ASP A 23 8.54 -22.85 23.65
C ASP A 23 7.54 -23.02 22.49
N GLU A 24 6.52 -23.85 22.70
CA GLU A 24 5.43 -24.07 21.74
C GLU A 24 4.63 -22.79 21.43
N SER A 25 4.69 -21.76 22.28
CA SER A 25 4.04 -20.47 22.04
C SER A 25 4.72 -19.64 20.95
N ASN A 26 5.93 -20.01 20.54
CA ASN A 26 6.68 -19.37 19.46
C ASN A 26 6.69 -20.21 18.18
N LEU A 27 5.88 -21.28 18.09
CA LEU A 27 5.86 -22.20 16.96
C LEU A 27 4.52 -22.18 16.23
N ILE A 28 4.60 -22.40 14.92
CA ILE A 28 3.49 -22.88 14.11
C ILE A 28 3.87 -24.23 13.51
N ARG A 29 3.14 -25.27 13.87
CA ARG A 29 3.37 -26.61 13.34
C ARG A 29 2.57 -26.80 12.06
N MET A 30 3.22 -27.31 11.02
CA MET A 30 2.57 -27.49 9.71
C MET A 30 2.93 -28.84 9.10
N SER A 31 2.02 -29.42 8.32
CA SER A 31 2.33 -30.65 7.57
C SER A 31 3.35 -30.36 6.45
N LYS A 32 4.09 -31.38 5.99
CA LYS A 32 5.00 -31.22 4.84
C LYS A 32 4.27 -30.69 3.60
N LYS A 33 3.06 -31.23 3.34
CA LYS A 33 2.18 -30.79 2.24
C LYS A 33 1.80 -29.31 2.39
N ALA A 34 1.43 -28.88 3.59
CA ALA A 34 1.07 -27.48 3.83
C ALA A 34 2.25 -26.53 3.63
N ARG A 35 3.45 -26.88 4.14
CA ARG A 35 4.65 -26.06 3.91
C ARG A 35 5.02 -25.95 2.43
N GLN A 36 4.94 -27.06 1.69
CA GLN A 36 5.21 -27.09 0.25
C GLN A 36 4.16 -26.29 -0.55
N PHE A 37 2.89 -26.44 -0.18
CA PHE A 37 1.78 -25.73 -0.82
C PHE A 37 1.88 -24.22 -0.62
N MET A 38 2.24 -23.80 0.60
CA MET A 38 2.36 -22.38 0.96
C MET A 38 3.68 -21.73 0.53
N LYS A 39 4.66 -22.55 0.10
CA LYS A 39 5.95 -22.12 -0.48
C LYS A 39 6.77 -21.19 0.43
N PHE A 40 6.86 -21.52 1.71
CA PHE A 40 7.65 -20.72 2.65
C PHE A 40 9.15 -20.80 2.31
N THR A 41 9.81 -19.64 2.29
CA THR A 41 11.26 -19.51 2.05
C THR A 41 12.04 -19.24 3.33
N GLU A 42 11.35 -18.87 4.41
CA GLU A 42 11.92 -18.53 5.70
C GLU A 42 11.50 -19.56 6.75
N ASP A 43 12.27 -19.63 7.84
CA ASP A 43 11.98 -20.45 9.02
C ASP A 43 10.96 -19.79 9.96
N GLN A 44 10.58 -18.54 9.71
CA GLN A 44 9.60 -17.77 10.48
C GLN A 44 8.47 -17.22 9.61
N VAL A 45 7.31 -17.08 10.23
CA VAL A 45 6.12 -16.51 9.60
C VAL A 45 5.47 -15.50 10.51
N GLU A 46 5.01 -14.38 9.94
CA GLU A 46 4.09 -13.47 10.59
C GLU A 46 2.67 -13.92 10.29
N ILE A 47 1.87 -14.15 11.32
CA ILE A 47 0.43 -14.42 11.18
C ILE A 47 -0.39 -13.38 11.93
N TRP A 48 -1.54 -13.01 11.36
CA TRP A 48 -2.47 -12.08 11.98
C TRP A 48 -3.92 -12.40 11.57
N SER A 49 -4.87 -11.93 12.39
CA SER A 49 -6.29 -12.10 12.12
C SER A 49 -6.66 -11.53 10.76
N ALA A 50 -7.56 -12.19 10.03
CA ALA A 50 -8.13 -11.61 8.81
C ALA A 50 -9.30 -10.64 9.06
N GLY A 51 -9.42 -10.12 10.30
CA GLY A 51 -10.45 -9.14 10.66
C GLY A 51 -10.32 -7.81 9.92
N ASP A 52 -11.42 -7.04 9.97
CA ASP A 52 -11.73 -5.92 9.06
C ASP A 52 -11.03 -4.59 9.39
N THR A 53 -10.10 -4.56 10.35
CA THR A 53 -9.41 -3.32 10.74
C THR A 53 -7.90 -3.49 10.93
N ALA A 54 -7.15 -2.43 10.64
CA ALA A 54 -5.71 -2.39 10.86
C ALA A 54 -5.32 -2.38 12.36
N ALA A 55 -6.22 -1.93 13.24
CA ALA A 55 -6.08 -2.07 14.69
C ALA A 55 -6.07 -3.55 15.13
N ASP A 56 -6.86 -4.40 14.46
CA ASP A 56 -6.90 -5.84 14.73
C ASP A 56 -5.61 -6.53 14.30
N ARG A 57 -5.00 -6.12 13.17
CA ARG A 57 -3.67 -6.59 12.78
C ARG A 57 -2.62 -6.26 13.86
N LYS A 58 -2.60 -5.02 14.38
CA LYS A 58 -1.60 -4.60 15.39
C LYS A 58 -1.69 -5.41 16.69
N LYS A 59 -2.91 -5.82 17.10
CA LYS A 59 -3.14 -6.61 18.30
C LYS A 59 -2.86 -8.10 18.10
N SER A 60 -3.18 -8.62 16.92
CA SER A 60 -3.14 -10.06 16.61
C SER A 60 -1.86 -10.53 15.91
N ALA A 61 -1.06 -9.62 15.33
CA ALA A 61 0.17 -9.98 14.63
C ALA A 61 1.15 -10.66 15.59
N ILE A 62 1.54 -11.87 15.23
CA ILE A 62 2.52 -12.65 15.97
C ILE A 62 3.46 -13.35 15.00
N LEU A 63 4.69 -13.49 15.49
CA LEU A 63 5.76 -14.21 14.84
C LEU A 63 5.89 -15.61 15.36
N LEU A 64 5.90 -16.58 14.45
CA LEU A 64 6.04 -17.99 14.80
C LEU A 64 7.08 -18.65 13.92
N ASN A 65 7.92 -19.49 14.53
CA ASN A 65 8.85 -20.35 13.80
C ASN A 65 8.07 -21.52 13.19
N ILE A 66 8.34 -21.81 11.93
CA ILE A 66 7.78 -22.96 11.23
C ILE A 66 8.39 -24.23 11.83
N PHE A 67 7.52 -25.11 12.29
CA PHE A 67 7.91 -26.42 12.80
C PHE A 67 7.12 -27.52 12.09
N HIS A 68 7.63 -28.75 12.12
CA HIS A 68 6.89 -29.87 11.55
C HIS A 68 5.75 -30.29 12.49
N ALA A 69 4.55 -30.46 11.93
CA ALA A 69 3.43 -31.07 12.66
C ALA A 69 3.70 -32.55 12.92
N TYR A 70 3.24 -33.03 14.07
CA TYR A 70 3.29 -34.44 14.43
C TYR A 70 2.02 -35.19 14.01
N SER A 71 2.07 -36.51 14.07
CA SER A 71 0.93 -37.36 13.72
C SER A 71 -0.29 -37.07 14.59
N GLU A 72 -0.07 -36.74 15.87
CA GLU A 72 -1.11 -36.39 16.84
C GLU A 72 -1.83 -35.08 16.46
N ASP A 73 -1.09 -34.09 15.96
CA ASP A 73 -1.67 -32.84 15.46
C ASP A 73 -2.61 -33.14 14.26
N LEU A 74 -2.14 -33.99 13.34
CA LEU A 74 -2.88 -34.32 12.12
C LEU A 74 -4.10 -35.23 12.37
N ASN A 75 -4.01 -36.14 13.33
CA ASN A 75 -5.09 -37.08 13.65
C ASN A 75 -6.34 -36.36 14.18
N GLY A 76 -6.17 -35.25 14.91
CA GLY A 76 -7.28 -34.47 15.45
C GLY A 76 -8.18 -33.78 14.40
N ILE A 77 -7.79 -33.77 13.12
CA ILE A 77 -8.55 -33.13 12.02
C ILE A 77 -8.94 -34.13 10.92
N LYS A 78 -8.46 -35.38 10.97
CA LYS A 78 -8.73 -36.36 9.90
C LYS A 78 -10.22 -36.62 9.66
N ASP A 79 -11.05 -36.42 10.68
CA ASP A 79 -12.51 -36.63 10.61
C ASP A 79 -13.28 -35.37 10.16
N SER A 80 -12.60 -34.22 10.04
CA SER A 80 -13.23 -32.96 9.63
C SER A 80 -13.27 -32.84 8.11
N LYS A 81 -14.39 -33.26 7.50
CA LYS A 81 -14.58 -33.36 6.05
C LYS A 81 -14.40 -32.05 5.25
N ASN A 82 -14.30 -30.89 5.91
CA ASN A 82 -14.34 -29.57 5.27
C ASN A 82 -13.04 -28.74 5.41
N VAL A 83 -11.96 -29.29 5.95
CA VAL A 83 -10.71 -28.53 6.16
C VAL A 83 -9.69 -28.82 5.06
N ASP A 84 -9.23 -27.78 4.36
CA ASP A 84 -8.15 -27.90 3.37
C ASP A 84 -6.79 -28.10 4.06
N MET A 85 -6.40 -29.36 4.20
CA MET A 85 -5.16 -29.80 4.88
C MET A 85 -3.87 -29.22 4.29
N ASN A 86 -3.90 -28.67 3.07
CA ASN A 86 -2.74 -27.99 2.47
C ASN A 86 -2.55 -26.57 3.02
N ARG A 87 -3.48 -26.07 3.82
CA ARG A 87 -3.46 -24.72 4.37
C ARG A 87 -3.51 -24.71 5.90
N VAL A 88 -3.39 -25.86 6.56
CA VAL A 88 -3.49 -25.94 8.02
C VAL A 88 -2.15 -25.64 8.70
N GLY A 89 -2.19 -24.73 9.67
CA GLY A 89 -1.16 -24.57 10.69
C GLY A 89 -1.73 -24.72 12.09
N PHE A 90 -0.98 -25.39 12.95
CA PHE A 90 -1.32 -25.65 14.34
C PHE A 90 -0.53 -24.73 15.26
N VAL A 91 -1.19 -24.20 16.29
CA VAL A 91 -0.59 -23.39 17.34
C VAL A 91 -1.14 -23.80 18.71
N THR A 92 -0.54 -23.32 19.80
CA THR A 92 -1.14 -23.48 21.13
C THR A 92 -2.49 -22.75 21.20
N THR A 93 -3.38 -23.22 22.08
CA THR A 93 -4.69 -22.58 22.31
C THR A 93 -4.53 -21.11 22.74
N LYS A 94 -3.47 -20.79 23.48
CA LYS A 94 -3.11 -19.41 23.86
C LYS A 94 -2.86 -18.53 22.64
N ILE A 95 -2.03 -19.00 21.71
CA ILE A 95 -1.69 -18.25 20.49
C ILE A 95 -2.89 -18.16 19.56
N TRP A 96 -3.64 -19.25 19.42
CA TRP A 96 -4.89 -19.25 18.68
C TRP A 96 -5.81 -18.14 19.22
N ASN A 97 -6.20 -18.17 20.49
CA ASN A 97 -7.08 -17.16 21.11
C ASN A 97 -6.58 -15.73 20.90
N ARG A 98 -5.27 -15.49 21.01
CA ARG A 98 -4.67 -14.17 20.78
C ARG A 98 -4.89 -13.66 19.35
N ILE A 99 -4.75 -14.52 18.36
CA ILE A 99 -4.88 -14.13 16.95
C ILE A 99 -6.35 -14.07 16.54
N THR A 100 -7.12 -15.02 17.03
CA THR A 100 -8.46 -15.33 16.53
C THR A 100 -9.56 -14.61 17.28
N ASN A 101 -9.26 -14.11 18.48
CA ASN A 101 -10.24 -13.66 19.46
C ASN A 101 -11.35 -14.71 19.69
N GLY A 102 -11.02 -16.00 19.56
CA GLY A 102 -11.93 -17.11 19.84
C GLY A 102 -12.95 -17.50 18.76
N LYS A 103 -12.92 -16.94 17.53
CA LYS A 103 -13.95 -17.28 16.50
C LYS A 103 -13.64 -18.61 15.79
N ASN A 104 -14.67 -19.32 15.28
CA ASN A 104 -14.59 -20.71 14.83
C ASN A 104 -13.99 -20.98 13.43
N GLU A 105 -13.96 -20.01 12.51
CA GLU A 105 -13.39 -20.21 11.17
C GLU A 105 -12.35 -19.13 10.85
N GLN A 106 -11.07 -19.50 10.84
CA GLN A 106 -9.96 -18.55 11.02
C GLN A 106 -8.94 -18.69 9.90
N SER A 107 -9.35 -18.27 8.72
CA SER A 107 -8.43 -17.99 7.62
C SER A 107 -7.56 -16.79 8.01
N VAL A 108 -6.32 -17.02 8.46
CA VAL A 108 -5.34 -15.97 8.82
C VAL A 108 -4.46 -15.60 7.64
N TRP A 109 -3.95 -14.37 7.66
CA TRP A 109 -2.91 -13.95 6.73
C TRP A 109 -1.56 -14.50 7.19
N ILE A 110 -0.69 -14.83 6.23
CA ILE A 110 0.66 -15.32 6.50
C ILE A 110 1.68 -14.64 5.58
N SER A 111 2.65 -13.97 6.21
CA SER A 111 3.80 -13.36 5.52
C SER A 111 5.06 -14.12 5.88
N THR A 112 5.83 -14.51 4.86
CA THR A 112 7.05 -15.31 5.04
C THR A 112 8.24 -14.64 4.38
N GLY A 113 8.19 -13.33 4.15
CA GLY A 113 9.28 -12.62 3.52
C GLY A 113 8.84 -11.29 2.90
N VAL A 114 9.82 -10.55 2.39
CA VAL A 114 9.61 -9.22 1.80
C VAL A 114 8.65 -9.20 0.61
N HIS A 115 8.49 -10.34 -0.07
CA HIS A 115 7.66 -10.47 -1.26
C HIS A 115 6.15 -10.60 -0.98
N ASP A 116 5.77 -10.88 0.27
CA ASP A 116 4.36 -10.99 0.70
C ASP A 116 3.79 -9.67 1.22
N THR A 117 4.55 -8.58 1.08
CA THR A 117 4.09 -7.27 1.50
C THR A 117 2.81 -6.90 0.78
N VAL A 118 1.77 -6.57 1.54
CA VAL A 118 0.50 -6.10 0.98
C VAL A 118 0.60 -4.63 0.56
N ILE A 119 -0.17 -4.26 -0.46
CA ILE A 119 -0.45 -2.88 -0.82
C ILE A 119 -1.92 -2.60 -0.50
N GLY A 120 -2.16 -1.49 0.19
CA GLY A 120 -3.48 -0.93 0.44
C GLY A 120 -3.58 0.46 -0.16
N ALA A 121 -4.76 1.05 -0.12
CA ALA A 121 -4.97 2.43 -0.51
C ALA A 121 -6.22 2.97 0.16
N ASP A 122 -6.26 4.29 0.34
CA ASP A 122 -7.46 5.02 0.75
C ASP A 122 -7.81 6.04 -0.33
N PRO A 123 -8.42 5.63 -1.46
CA PRO A 123 -8.83 6.56 -2.51
C PRO A 123 -9.92 7.53 -2.06
N GLU A 124 -9.72 8.81 -2.38
CA GLU A 124 -10.65 9.91 -2.07
C GLU A 124 -11.16 10.57 -3.35
N PHE A 125 -12.44 10.95 -3.36
CA PHE A 125 -13.09 11.61 -4.50
C PHE A 125 -14.21 12.54 -4.05
N LEU A 126 -14.63 13.44 -4.94
CA LEU A 126 -15.72 14.36 -4.68
C LEU A 126 -17.04 13.84 -5.26
N LEU A 127 -18.12 14.29 -4.63
CA LEU A 127 -19.49 14.06 -5.09
C LEU A 127 -20.03 15.37 -5.63
N PHE A 128 -20.66 15.31 -6.80
CA PHE A 128 -21.34 16.45 -7.41
C PHE A 128 -22.83 16.16 -7.60
N ASP A 129 -23.67 17.15 -7.31
CA ASP A 129 -25.08 17.08 -7.67
C ASP A 129 -25.29 17.29 -9.18
N LYS A 130 -26.56 17.28 -9.61
CA LYS A 130 -26.95 17.49 -11.00
C LYS A 130 -26.66 18.91 -11.51
N ASP A 131 -26.51 19.87 -10.60
CA ASP A 131 -26.30 21.29 -10.90
C ASP A 131 -24.79 21.63 -10.88
N GLY A 132 -23.94 20.64 -10.58
CA GLY A 132 -22.49 20.77 -10.57
C GLY A 132 -21.91 21.29 -9.26
N ASN A 133 -22.68 21.29 -8.18
CA ASN A 133 -22.20 21.71 -6.86
C ASN A 133 -21.58 20.54 -6.10
N VAL A 134 -20.54 20.83 -5.31
CA VAL A 134 -19.93 19.84 -4.42
C VAL A 134 -20.90 19.46 -3.31
N VAL A 135 -21.15 18.16 -3.18
CA VAL A 135 -21.91 17.58 -2.08
C VAL A 135 -20.93 16.96 -1.08
N ARG A 136 -20.92 17.46 0.14
CA ARG A 136 -19.97 17.03 1.16
C ARG A 136 -20.31 15.63 1.67
N ALA A 137 -19.37 14.71 1.56
CA ALA A 137 -19.60 13.31 1.95
C ALA A 137 -19.90 13.15 3.45
N ASN A 138 -19.32 13.96 4.33
CA ASN A 138 -19.63 13.94 5.77
C ASN A 138 -21.07 14.34 6.13
N ASN A 139 -21.85 14.90 5.19
CA ASN A 139 -23.29 15.10 5.38
C ASN A 139 -24.12 13.86 5.00
N LEU A 140 -23.51 12.88 4.33
CA LEU A 140 -24.20 11.72 3.76
C LEU A 140 -23.84 10.40 4.44
N MET A 141 -22.62 10.31 4.99
CA MET A 141 -22.09 9.06 5.55
C MET A 141 -21.12 9.32 6.71
N GLY A 142 -20.96 8.30 7.55
CA GLY A 142 -20.00 8.32 8.65
C GLY A 142 -18.54 8.37 8.19
N LYS A 143 -17.65 8.79 9.09
CA LYS A 143 -16.21 8.89 8.84
C LYS A 143 -15.58 7.51 8.52
N HIS A 144 -15.93 6.51 9.31
CA HIS A 144 -15.33 5.18 9.25
C HIS A 144 -16.14 4.22 8.38
N GLY A 145 -15.48 3.14 7.95
CA GLY A 145 -16.08 2.08 7.14
C GLY A 145 -15.40 1.89 5.80
N VAL A 146 -15.82 0.85 5.08
CA VAL A 146 -15.35 0.49 3.74
C VAL A 146 -15.63 1.61 2.73
N LEU A 147 -16.76 2.29 2.87
CA LEU A 147 -17.06 3.58 2.26
C LEU A 147 -17.41 4.53 3.40
N GLY A 148 -16.71 5.66 3.47
CA GLY A 148 -16.92 6.71 4.45
C GLY A 148 -16.49 8.05 3.92
N CYS A 149 -16.13 8.96 4.81
CA CYS A 149 -15.66 10.29 4.43
C CYS A 149 -14.34 10.68 5.11
N ASP A 150 -13.56 11.48 4.39
CA ASP A 150 -12.52 12.33 4.96
C ASP A 150 -12.90 13.81 4.74
N GLY A 151 -13.48 14.41 5.79
CA GLY A 151 -14.10 15.73 5.68
C GLY A 151 -15.16 15.76 4.59
N ALA A 152 -14.96 16.61 3.58
CA ALA A 152 -15.93 16.78 2.50
C ALA A 152 -15.86 15.69 1.41
N MET A 153 -14.78 14.90 1.38
CA MET A 153 -14.53 13.92 0.33
C MET A 153 -15.08 12.54 0.72
N ALA A 154 -15.60 11.82 -0.27
CA ALA A 154 -15.90 10.41 -0.10
C ALA A 154 -14.58 9.63 -0.16
N GLU A 155 -14.42 8.66 0.74
CA GLU A 155 -13.22 7.84 0.86
C GLU A 155 -13.64 6.36 0.86
N ILE A 156 -12.93 5.55 0.08
CA ILE A 156 -13.08 4.10 0.14
C ILE A 156 -11.84 3.47 0.75
N ARG A 157 -12.03 2.38 1.49
CA ARG A 157 -10.96 1.66 2.20
C ARG A 157 -10.97 0.19 1.80
N PRO A 158 -10.54 -0.13 0.57
CA PRO A 158 -10.47 -1.50 0.08
C PRO A 158 -9.58 -2.38 0.96
N GLU A 159 -10.00 -3.63 1.09
CA GLU A 159 -9.14 -4.67 1.67
C GLU A 159 -7.78 -4.68 0.96
N PRO A 160 -6.66 -4.70 1.70
CA PRO A 160 -5.32 -4.71 1.10
C PRO A 160 -5.07 -6.02 0.36
N SER A 161 -4.14 -6.00 -0.60
CA SER A 161 -3.83 -7.17 -1.43
C SER A 161 -2.33 -7.33 -1.64
N ILE A 162 -1.88 -8.58 -1.81
CA ILE A 162 -0.51 -8.89 -2.20
C ILE A 162 -0.24 -8.50 -3.66
N THR A 163 -1.27 -8.51 -4.52
CA THR A 163 -1.14 -8.15 -5.94
C THR A 163 -1.91 -6.87 -6.28
N PRO A 164 -1.42 -6.07 -7.24
CA PRO A 164 -2.14 -4.91 -7.74
C PRO A 164 -3.55 -5.25 -8.23
N GLU A 165 -3.73 -6.36 -8.96
CA GLU A 165 -5.05 -6.75 -9.46
C GLU A 165 -6.03 -7.09 -8.34
N GLY A 166 -5.56 -7.69 -7.25
CA GLY A 166 -6.40 -7.96 -6.08
C GLY A 166 -6.89 -6.66 -5.44
N LEU A 167 -6.02 -5.64 -5.31
CA LEU A 167 -6.44 -4.34 -4.76
C LEU A 167 -7.45 -3.65 -5.68
N ILE A 168 -7.23 -3.68 -7.00
CA ILE A 168 -8.17 -3.13 -8.00
C ILE A 168 -9.51 -3.87 -7.96
N LYS A 169 -9.51 -5.19 -7.80
CA LYS A 169 -10.74 -5.98 -7.63
C LYS A 169 -11.49 -5.55 -6.36
N ASN A 170 -10.77 -5.34 -5.26
CA ASN A 170 -11.37 -4.92 -4.00
C ASN A 170 -11.98 -3.52 -4.12
N ILE A 171 -11.29 -2.56 -4.74
CA ILE A 171 -11.85 -1.23 -5.06
C ILE A 171 -13.13 -1.37 -5.91
N ARG A 172 -13.10 -2.19 -6.97
CA ARG A 172 -14.26 -2.38 -7.84
C ARG A 172 -15.45 -2.99 -7.10
N SER A 173 -15.21 -3.92 -6.18
CA SER A 173 -16.26 -4.53 -5.38
C SER A 173 -16.99 -3.52 -4.50
N ILE A 174 -16.27 -2.52 -3.98
CA ILE A 174 -16.85 -1.41 -3.21
C ILE A 174 -17.76 -0.58 -4.09
N PHE A 175 -17.25 -0.10 -5.23
CA PHE A 175 -18.04 0.72 -6.15
C PHE A 175 -19.26 -0.02 -6.71
N SER A 176 -19.20 -1.35 -6.84
CA SER A 176 -20.30 -2.16 -7.37
C SER A 176 -21.34 -2.55 -6.31
N ASN A 177 -21.06 -2.34 -5.03
CA ASN A 177 -21.96 -2.70 -3.94
C ASN A 177 -23.04 -1.61 -3.78
N LYS A 178 -24.27 -1.93 -4.21
CA LYS A 178 -25.41 -0.99 -4.19
C LYS A 178 -25.90 -0.63 -2.80
N GLU A 179 -25.79 -1.54 -1.84
CA GLU A 179 -26.16 -1.27 -0.45
C GLU A 179 -25.20 -0.24 0.15
N LEU A 180 -23.89 -0.51 -0.01
CA LEU A 180 -22.84 0.38 0.47
C LEU A 180 -22.89 1.75 -0.20
N THR A 181 -23.08 1.79 -1.51
CA THR A 181 -23.06 3.03 -2.31
C THR A 181 -24.42 3.74 -2.40
N GLY A 182 -25.47 3.18 -1.80
CA GLY A 182 -26.82 3.74 -1.77
C GLY A 182 -26.87 5.23 -1.40
N PRO A 183 -26.20 5.67 -0.32
CA PRO A 183 -26.18 7.08 0.10
C PRO A 183 -25.65 8.06 -0.96
N ILE A 184 -24.79 7.58 -1.89
CA ILE A 184 -24.11 8.45 -2.87
C ILE A 184 -24.48 8.17 -4.33
N THR A 185 -25.34 7.17 -4.58
CA THR A 185 -25.62 6.68 -5.93
C THR A 185 -26.15 7.77 -6.88
N LYS A 186 -26.95 8.71 -6.35
CA LYS A 186 -27.55 9.81 -7.13
C LYS A 186 -26.56 10.91 -7.54
N TYR A 187 -25.37 10.96 -6.95
CA TYR A 187 -24.36 11.99 -7.23
C TYR A 187 -23.33 11.52 -8.26
N ASN A 188 -22.70 12.46 -8.95
CA ASN A 188 -21.55 12.18 -9.81
C ASN A 188 -20.30 11.99 -8.95
N TRP A 189 -19.61 10.86 -9.12
CA TRP A 189 -18.39 10.55 -8.36
C TRP A 189 -17.20 10.95 -9.21
N VAL A 190 -16.44 11.96 -8.79
CA VAL A 190 -15.43 12.60 -9.62
C VAL A 190 -14.05 12.43 -9.02
N ALA A 191 -13.17 11.74 -9.74
CA ALA A 191 -11.74 11.68 -9.43
C ALA A 191 -11.03 12.97 -9.82
N GLY A 192 -9.90 13.26 -9.18
CA GLY A 192 -9.19 14.52 -9.39
C GLY A 192 -8.06 14.68 -8.40
N CYS A 193 -7.21 15.67 -8.63
CA CYS A 193 -6.15 16.08 -7.69
C CYS A 193 -6.54 17.32 -6.88
N TYR A 194 -7.38 18.19 -7.42
CA TYR A 194 -7.81 19.41 -6.76
C TYR A 194 -9.10 19.94 -7.37
N HIS A 195 -9.94 20.51 -6.51
CA HIS A 195 -11.13 21.29 -6.89
C HIS A 195 -11.25 22.50 -5.96
N LYS A 196 -11.90 23.56 -6.43
CA LYS A 196 -12.23 24.74 -5.65
C LYS A 196 -13.64 25.20 -6.00
N ASP A 197 -14.44 25.45 -4.96
CA ASP A 197 -15.73 26.14 -5.08
C ASP A 197 -15.67 27.49 -4.35
N ASN A 198 -16.81 28.18 -4.26
CA ASN A 198 -16.92 29.47 -3.59
C ASN A 198 -16.70 29.40 -2.06
N SER A 199 -16.74 28.19 -1.47
CA SER A 199 -16.61 27.98 -0.03
C SER A 199 -15.19 27.56 0.37
N ARG A 200 -14.52 26.72 -0.42
CA ARG A 200 -13.22 26.13 -0.04
C ARG A 200 -12.50 25.44 -1.20
N ASP A 201 -11.26 25.06 -0.90
CA ASP A 201 -10.45 24.13 -1.66
C ASP A 201 -10.66 22.67 -1.21
N TYR A 202 -10.46 21.74 -2.13
CA TYR A 202 -10.53 20.30 -1.93
C TYR A 202 -9.29 19.61 -2.53
N PRO A 203 -8.29 19.22 -1.71
CA PRO A 203 -7.17 18.42 -2.18
C PRO A 203 -7.65 16.98 -2.28
N MET A 204 -7.78 16.47 -3.49
CA MET A 204 -8.26 15.11 -3.73
C MET A 204 -7.08 14.22 -4.07
N GLY A 205 -7.26 12.91 -3.90
CA GLY A 205 -6.34 11.96 -4.52
C GLY A 205 -5.92 10.78 -3.70
N GLY A 206 -6.37 10.64 -2.47
CA GLY A 206 -6.13 9.44 -1.67
C GLY A 206 -4.67 9.06 -1.46
N HIS A 207 -4.49 7.90 -0.85
CA HIS A 207 -3.19 7.47 -0.35
C HIS A 207 -2.87 6.04 -0.78
N ILE A 208 -1.58 5.72 -0.85
CA ILE A 208 -1.11 4.34 -0.97
C ILE A 208 -0.50 3.90 0.36
N HIS A 209 -0.96 2.77 0.86
CA HIS A 209 -0.46 2.14 2.08
C HIS A 209 0.49 0.99 1.73
N ILE A 210 1.70 1.05 2.28
CA ILE A 210 2.70 0.00 2.12
C ILE A 210 2.71 -0.86 3.37
N GLY A 211 2.36 -2.14 3.21
CA GLY A 211 2.47 -3.10 4.29
C GLY A 211 3.91 -3.22 4.80
N ASN A 212 4.07 -3.64 6.05
CA ASN A 212 5.39 -3.94 6.56
C ASN A 212 5.74 -5.39 6.27
N PRO A 213 6.91 -5.67 5.68
CA PRO A 213 7.52 -6.97 5.85
C PRO A 213 7.94 -7.13 7.31
N LEU A 214 8.13 -8.37 7.72
CA LEU A 214 8.34 -8.73 9.11
C LEU A 214 9.45 -7.94 9.81
N LYS A 215 10.59 -7.80 9.14
CA LYS A 215 11.75 -7.09 9.69
C LYS A 215 11.49 -5.60 9.93
N VAL A 216 10.60 -4.96 9.15
CA VAL A 216 10.15 -3.58 9.41
C VAL A 216 9.19 -3.55 10.60
N ALA A 217 8.29 -4.53 10.70
CA ALA A 217 7.33 -4.63 11.80
C ALA A 217 8.00 -4.83 13.18
N GLN A 218 9.19 -5.46 13.20
CA GLN A 218 10.01 -5.64 14.41
C GLN A 218 10.79 -4.38 14.84
N MET A 219 10.93 -3.38 13.98
CA MET A 219 11.66 -2.15 14.34
C MET A 219 10.92 -1.36 15.41
N THR A 220 11.70 -0.68 16.25
CA THR A 220 11.18 0.41 17.08
C THR A 220 10.53 1.49 16.20
N LEU A 221 9.58 2.24 16.76
CA LEU A 221 8.86 3.26 16.01
C LEU A 221 9.80 4.26 15.33
N SER A 222 10.76 4.83 16.07
CA SER A 222 11.74 5.78 15.53
C SER A 222 12.56 5.23 14.36
N LYS A 223 13.10 4.00 14.46
CA LYS A 223 13.85 3.37 13.35
C LYS A 223 12.95 3.11 12.14
N ARG A 224 11.69 2.74 12.38
CA ARG A 224 10.71 2.52 11.33
C ARG A 224 10.35 3.82 10.61
N GLU A 225 10.17 4.91 11.34
CA GLU A 225 9.88 6.22 10.75
C GLU A 225 11.05 6.73 9.89
N MET A 226 12.29 6.51 10.33
CA MET A 226 13.47 6.81 9.51
C MET A 226 13.55 5.95 8.25
N PHE A 227 13.20 4.66 8.36
CA PHE A 227 13.05 3.81 7.19
C PHE A 227 11.96 4.34 6.23
N PHE A 228 10.81 4.74 6.77
CA PHE A 228 9.69 5.29 6.01
C PHE A 228 10.01 6.61 5.33
N ASN A 229 10.82 7.49 5.93
CA ASN A 229 11.34 8.68 5.25
C ASN A 229 12.10 8.34 3.97
N VAL A 230 13.03 7.38 4.06
CA VAL A 230 13.84 6.95 2.91
C VAL A 230 12.97 6.27 1.86
N LEU A 231 12.05 5.40 2.28
CA LEU A 231 11.13 4.74 1.35
C LEU A 231 10.18 5.75 0.68
N ASN A 232 9.63 6.71 1.43
CA ASN A 232 8.77 7.74 0.88
C ASN A 232 9.52 8.61 -0.13
N LYS A 233 10.76 8.98 0.16
CA LYS A 233 11.64 9.70 -0.78
C LYS A 233 11.88 8.93 -2.08
N ILE A 234 12.09 7.63 -2.01
CA ILE A 234 12.26 6.78 -3.20
C ILE A 234 10.96 6.75 -4.01
N MET A 235 9.81 6.62 -3.32
CA MET A 235 8.48 6.67 -3.93
C MET A 235 8.17 8.04 -4.54
N ASP A 236 8.56 9.13 -3.90
CA ASP A 236 8.41 10.49 -4.40
C ASP A 236 9.10 10.63 -5.77
N GLU A 237 10.37 10.23 -5.86
CA GLU A 237 11.13 10.30 -7.11
C GLU A 237 10.64 9.35 -8.21
N LEU A 238 10.33 8.10 -7.85
CA LEU A 238 10.04 7.06 -8.83
C LEU A 238 8.58 6.96 -9.21
N LEU A 239 7.67 7.49 -8.39
CA LEU A 239 6.23 7.41 -8.61
C LEU A 239 5.55 8.79 -8.59
N ALA A 240 5.79 9.62 -7.57
CA ALA A 240 5.05 10.87 -7.45
C ALA A 240 5.44 11.91 -8.53
N ILE A 241 6.74 12.10 -8.80
CA ILE A 241 7.22 13.01 -9.84
C ILE A 241 6.65 12.66 -11.23
N PRO A 242 6.81 11.44 -11.78
CA PRO A 242 6.26 11.15 -13.10
C PRO A 242 4.73 11.34 -13.15
N CYS A 243 4.03 11.08 -12.03
CA CYS A 243 2.59 11.30 -11.93
C CYS A 243 2.16 12.78 -11.88
N ILE A 244 3.08 13.74 -11.66
CA ILE A 244 2.78 15.19 -11.80
C ILE A 244 2.13 15.48 -13.16
N ARG A 245 2.55 14.76 -14.21
CA ARG A 245 2.02 14.93 -15.55
C ARG A 245 0.51 14.70 -15.66
N LEU A 246 -0.06 13.88 -14.76
CA LEU A 246 -1.51 13.62 -14.73
C LEU A 246 -2.28 14.78 -14.09
N ASP A 247 -1.66 15.51 -13.17
CA ASP A 247 -2.32 16.57 -12.39
C ASP A 247 -2.53 17.86 -13.21
N ASN A 248 -1.77 18.06 -14.29
CA ASN A 248 -1.68 19.33 -15.02
C ASN A 248 -1.38 20.49 -14.05
N ASP A 249 -1.80 21.72 -14.39
CA ASP A 249 -1.57 22.90 -13.55
C ASP A 249 -2.29 22.85 -12.18
N MET A 250 -3.18 21.87 -11.97
CA MET A 250 -3.93 21.71 -10.73
C MET A 250 -3.10 21.08 -9.61
N GLY A 251 -2.01 20.38 -9.94
CA GLY A 251 -1.12 19.78 -8.95
C GLY A 251 -0.44 20.82 -8.07
N ASN A 252 -0.06 21.97 -8.62
CA ASN A 252 0.52 23.07 -7.84
C ASN A 252 -0.50 23.61 -6.82
N LYS A 253 -1.75 23.77 -7.27
CA LYS A 253 -2.84 24.27 -6.42
C LYS A 253 -3.09 23.33 -5.25
N ARG A 254 -3.15 22.02 -5.51
CA ARG A 254 -3.27 21.00 -4.45
C ARG A 254 -2.19 21.15 -3.38
N ARG A 255 -0.93 21.29 -3.80
CA ARG A 255 0.23 21.14 -2.90
C ARG A 255 0.58 22.43 -2.16
N THR A 256 0.51 23.58 -2.84
CA THR A 256 1.04 24.86 -2.33
C THR A 256 -0.01 25.94 -2.08
N GLN A 257 -1.20 25.82 -2.68
CA GLN A 257 -2.23 26.88 -2.58
C GLN A 257 -3.44 26.44 -1.74
N CYS A 258 -3.70 25.14 -1.68
CA CYS A 258 -4.80 24.60 -0.91
C CYS A 258 -4.56 24.84 0.58
N GLN A 259 -5.43 25.64 1.21
CA GLN A 259 -5.30 25.96 2.63
C GLN A 259 -5.28 24.70 3.51
N MET A 260 -6.07 23.67 3.14
CA MET A 260 -6.03 22.38 3.84
C MET A 260 -4.68 21.68 3.73
N SER A 261 -4.01 21.78 2.57
CA SER A 261 -2.65 21.24 2.41
C SER A 261 -1.65 21.98 3.28
N ILE A 262 -1.73 23.32 3.30
CA ILE A 262 -0.82 24.19 4.05
C ILE A 262 -0.95 23.94 5.56
N THR A 263 -2.17 23.80 6.09
CA THR A 263 -2.38 23.62 7.54
C THR A 263 -2.44 22.16 7.99
N GLY A 264 -2.77 21.24 7.08
CA GLY A 264 -3.06 19.84 7.40
C GLY A 264 -2.10 18.82 6.80
N GLY A 265 -1.13 19.25 6.00
CA GLY A 265 -0.14 18.39 5.35
C GLY A 265 -0.74 17.53 4.25
N TRP A 266 -0.96 18.04 3.02
CA TRP A 266 -1.58 17.23 1.96
C TRP A 266 -0.83 17.28 0.63
N GLY A 267 0.06 16.31 0.44
CA GLY A 267 0.62 15.95 -0.85
C GLY A 267 1.81 16.78 -1.32
N TYR A 268 2.44 17.60 -0.48
CA TYR A 268 3.75 18.19 -0.79
C TYR A 268 4.88 17.18 -0.57
N PHE A 269 6.10 17.50 -1.01
CA PHE A 269 7.28 16.65 -0.82
C PHE A 269 7.51 16.29 0.66
N GLY A 270 7.72 15.01 0.95
CA GLY A 270 7.94 14.56 2.33
C GLY A 270 6.67 14.38 3.15
N GLU A 271 5.50 14.62 2.56
CA GLU A 271 4.23 14.35 3.24
C GLU A 271 3.89 12.85 3.21
N TRP A 272 4.10 12.22 4.36
CA TRP A 272 3.73 10.84 4.63
C TRP A 272 3.31 10.69 6.08
N ARG A 273 2.61 9.60 6.40
CA ARG A 273 2.18 9.31 7.77
C ARG A 273 2.43 7.86 8.15
N THR A 274 2.54 7.64 9.45
CA THR A 274 2.46 6.30 10.02
C THR A 274 0.98 5.96 10.22
N CYS A 275 0.41 5.12 9.36
CA CYS A 275 -0.97 4.64 9.48
C CYS A 275 -0.99 3.21 10.00
N ASP A 276 -1.37 3.02 11.26
CA ASP A 276 -1.31 1.72 11.97
C ASP A 276 0.07 1.05 11.91
N GLY A 277 1.12 1.88 11.98
CA GLY A 277 2.50 1.42 11.92
C GLY A 277 3.02 1.13 10.50
N ARG A 278 2.24 1.41 9.45
CA ARG A 278 2.59 1.28 8.02
C ARG A 278 2.91 2.64 7.42
N LEU A 279 3.62 2.66 6.29
CA LEU A 279 3.81 3.88 5.50
C LEU A 279 2.53 4.19 4.71
N GLU A 280 1.96 5.35 4.97
CA GLU A 280 0.97 6.01 4.13
C GLU A 280 1.68 7.05 3.26
N HIS A 281 1.80 6.77 1.97
CA HIS A 281 2.38 7.68 0.98
C HIS A 281 1.30 8.60 0.39
N ARG A 282 1.51 9.91 0.47
CA ARG A 282 0.46 10.93 0.23
C ARG A 282 0.77 11.91 -0.90
N THR A 283 1.98 11.86 -1.46
CA THR A 283 2.49 12.76 -2.51
C THR A 283 1.92 12.44 -3.91
N LEU A 284 1.34 11.25 -4.09
CA LEU A 284 0.83 10.74 -5.37
C LEU A 284 -0.24 11.65 -5.99
N SER A 285 -0.23 11.83 -7.33
CA SER A 285 -1.32 12.49 -8.10
C SER A 285 -2.68 11.94 -7.72
N GLY A 286 -3.73 12.78 -7.66
CA GLY A 286 -5.08 12.30 -7.36
C GLY A 286 -5.86 11.72 -8.54
N MET A 287 -5.30 11.83 -9.75
CA MET A 287 -5.96 11.35 -10.98
C MET A 287 -5.93 9.83 -11.11
N TRP A 288 -5.13 9.12 -10.32
CA TRP A 288 -4.95 7.66 -10.46
C TRP A 288 -6.24 6.85 -10.27
N LEU A 289 -7.17 7.33 -9.44
CA LEU A 289 -8.46 6.69 -9.20
C LEU A 289 -9.43 6.82 -10.39
N MET A 290 -9.13 7.66 -11.38
CA MET A 290 -10.06 7.96 -12.47
C MET A 290 -10.54 6.73 -13.24
N HIS A 291 -9.65 5.75 -13.46
CA HIS A 291 -9.95 4.56 -14.25
C HIS A 291 -9.22 3.33 -13.67
N PRO A 292 -9.83 2.12 -13.67
CA PRO A 292 -9.18 0.92 -13.12
C PRO A 292 -7.83 0.59 -13.75
N SER A 293 -7.64 0.77 -15.07
CA SER A 293 -6.35 0.54 -15.73
C SER A 293 -5.25 1.50 -15.27
N LEU A 294 -5.58 2.80 -15.12
CA LEU A 294 -4.64 3.80 -14.59
C LEU A 294 -4.30 3.49 -13.13
N ALA A 295 -5.30 3.20 -12.30
CA ALA A 295 -5.09 2.81 -10.92
C ALA A 295 -4.20 1.57 -10.81
N LYS A 296 -4.41 0.58 -11.69
CA LYS A 296 -3.61 -0.65 -11.75
C LYS A 296 -2.15 -0.36 -12.12
N CYS A 297 -1.89 0.54 -13.07
CA CYS A 297 -0.54 1.00 -13.41
C CYS A 297 0.17 1.61 -12.20
N VAL A 298 -0.50 2.55 -11.54
CA VAL A 298 0.06 3.32 -10.43
C VAL A 298 0.32 2.42 -9.22
N ILE A 299 -0.66 1.62 -8.81
CA ILE A 299 -0.51 0.64 -7.72
C ILE A 299 0.55 -0.41 -8.07
N GLY A 300 0.56 -0.91 -9.30
CA GLY A 300 1.56 -1.88 -9.76
C GLY A 300 2.98 -1.33 -9.76
N THR A 301 3.14 -0.07 -10.16
CA THR A 301 4.43 0.64 -10.12
C THR A 301 4.87 0.88 -8.67
N ALA A 302 3.96 1.31 -7.80
CA ALA A 302 4.22 1.42 -6.35
C ALA A 302 4.70 0.09 -5.76
N LYS A 303 4.04 -1.01 -6.12
CA LYS A 303 4.42 -2.35 -5.67
C LYS A 303 5.79 -2.77 -6.19
N ALA A 304 6.13 -2.42 -7.43
CA ALA A 304 7.44 -2.72 -8.02
C ALA A 304 8.57 -2.04 -7.25
N ILE A 305 8.41 -0.74 -6.96
CA ILE A 305 9.40 0.06 -6.23
C ILE A 305 9.59 -0.49 -4.81
N THR A 306 8.48 -0.67 -4.09
CA THR A 306 8.54 -1.14 -2.70
C THR A 306 9.11 -2.54 -2.57
N ASP A 307 8.73 -3.47 -3.44
CA ASP A 307 9.31 -4.81 -3.46
C ASP A 307 10.81 -4.80 -3.80
N ASP A 308 11.26 -3.89 -4.67
CA ASP A 308 12.68 -3.75 -5.00
C ASP A 308 13.49 -3.28 -3.79
N VAL A 309 13.02 -2.24 -3.11
CA VAL A 309 13.65 -1.72 -1.89
C VAL A 309 13.74 -2.82 -0.82
N PHE A 310 12.63 -3.52 -0.56
CA PHE A 310 12.66 -4.59 0.45
C PHE A 310 13.54 -5.76 0.03
N LYS A 311 13.58 -6.14 -1.25
CA LYS A 311 14.46 -7.20 -1.75
C LYS A 311 15.94 -6.82 -1.62
N ARG A 312 16.31 -5.59 -1.97
CA ARG A 312 17.68 -5.09 -1.77
C ARG A 312 18.06 -5.10 -0.31
N TRP A 313 17.19 -4.60 0.56
CA TRP A 313 17.44 -4.62 2.00
C TRP A 313 17.59 -6.04 2.56
N ALA A 314 16.80 -7.00 2.06
CA ALA A 314 16.95 -8.41 2.41
C ALA A 314 18.28 -8.99 1.91
N ASN A 315 18.72 -8.66 0.70
CA ASN A 315 20.03 -9.08 0.17
C ASN A 315 21.20 -8.53 1.01
N GLU A 316 20.99 -7.40 1.65
CA GLU A 316 21.92 -6.79 2.61
C GLU A 316 21.74 -7.35 4.04
N ASN A 317 21.15 -8.53 4.17
CA ASN A 317 20.86 -9.20 5.45
C ASN A 317 20.11 -8.30 6.44
N PHE A 318 19.21 -7.46 5.92
CA PHE A 318 18.45 -6.48 6.70
C PHE A 318 19.32 -5.48 7.47
N ASN A 319 20.54 -5.20 6.99
CA ASN A 319 21.42 -4.21 7.58
C ASN A 319 20.74 -2.82 7.57
N HIS A 320 20.45 -2.27 8.76
CA HIS A 320 19.80 -0.96 8.85
C HIS A 320 20.68 0.16 8.26
N GLY A 321 22.01 0.03 8.34
CA GLY A 321 22.96 0.98 7.77
C GLY A 321 22.87 1.13 6.25
N TYR A 322 22.31 0.13 5.56
CA TYR A 322 22.05 0.19 4.12
C TYR A 322 20.91 1.16 3.77
N ILE A 323 19.91 1.30 4.66
CA ILE A 323 18.77 2.21 4.49
C ILE A 323 19.07 3.55 5.14
N VAL A 324 19.48 3.53 6.41
CA VAL A 324 19.81 4.71 7.22
C VAL A 324 21.20 4.50 7.83
N PRO A 325 22.26 5.07 7.22
CA PRO A 325 23.60 5.03 7.78
C PRO A 325 23.66 5.49 9.24
N LYS A 326 24.54 4.89 10.04
CA LYS A 326 24.67 5.14 11.48
C LYS A 326 24.79 6.63 11.84
N LYS A 327 25.45 7.44 11.00
CA LYS A 327 25.60 8.90 11.18
C LYS A 327 24.28 9.68 11.15
N TYR A 328 23.19 9.06 10.70
CA TYR A 328 21.85 9.63 10.65
C TYR A 328 20.86 8.94 11.61
N ALA A 329 21.28 7.92 12.36
CA ALA A 329 20.36 7.08 13.14
C ALA A 329 19.60 7.86 14.24
N ASP A 330 20.23 8.89 14.82
CA ASP A 330 19.68 9.68 15.92
C ASP A 330 19.11 11.03 15.45
N ARG A 331 18.95 11.22 14.13
CA ARG A 331 18.40 12.45 13.57
C ARG A 331 16.87 12.49 13.73
N PRO A 332 16.27 13.68 13.90
CA PRO A 332 14.82 13.80 13.96
C PRO A 332 14.18 13.38 12.64
N ARG A 333 12.89 13.03 12.71
CA ARG A 333 12.10 12.52 11.57
C ARG A 333 12.17 13.44 10.34
N ASP A 334 12.15 14.75 10.53
CA ASP A 334 12.15 15.76 9.48
C ASP A 334 13.54 16.09 8.92
N TYR A 335 14.61 15.55 9.49
CA TYR A 335 15.99 15.86 9.10
C TYR A 335 16.26 15.67 7.60
N PHE A 336 15.74 14.60 7.02
CA PHE A 336 15.91 14.30 5.60
C PHE A 336 15.03 15.17 4.69
N LEU A 337 13.95 15.75 5.23
CA LEU A 337 12.98 16.53 4.47
C LEU A 337 13.39 18.01 4.37
N ALA A 338 14.30 18.46 5.21
CA ALA A 338 14.83 19.82 5.16
C ALA A 338 15.50 20.11 3.81
N ASP A 339 15.25 21.29 3.24
CA ASP A 339 15.85 21.74 1.97
C ASP A 339 17.38 21.72 1.99
N SER A 340 17.99 21.86 3.17
CA SER A 340 19.44 21.78 3.36
C SER A 340 20.01 20.37 3.17
N PHE A 341 19.19 19.31 3.21
CA PHE A 341 19.66 17.94 3.07
C PHE A 341 19.92 17.58 1.59
N LYS A 342 21.19 17.36 1.27
CA LYS A 342 21.68 17.02 -0.09
C LYS A 342 22.39 15.66 -0.16
N ASP A 343 22.48 14.97 0.96
CA ASP A 343 23.33 13.79 1.12
C ASP A 343 22.59 12.47 0.82
N TRP A 344 21.54 12.50 0.00
CA TRP A 344 20.83 11.30 -0.43
C TRP A 344 21.75 10.31 -1.16
N HIS A 345 22.76 10.79 -1.89
CA HIS A 345 23.79 9.97 -2.52
C HIS A 345 24.67 9.20 -1.53
N ASN A 346 24.69 9.59 -0.25
CA ASN A 346 25.41 8.89 0.81
C ASN A 346 24.58 7.77 1.47
N LEU A 347 23.31 7.60 1.10
CA LEU A 347 22.49 6.47 1.53
C LEU A 347 22.65 5.35 0.49
N PRO A 348 23.19 4.18 0.86
CA PRO A 348 23.45 3.09 -0.09
C PRO A 348 22.20 2.71 -0.91
N ILE A 349 21.04 2.57 -0.26
CA ILE A 349 19.79 2.27 -0.96
C ILE A 349 19.44 3.31 -2.02
N CYS A 350 19.60 4.61 -1.73
CA CYS A 350 19.27 5.68 -2.67
C CYS A 350 20.23 5.69 -3.87
N LYS A 351 21.50 5.39 -3.65
CA LYS A 351 22.48 5.21 -4.72
C LYS A 351 22.08 4.05 -5.63
N ASP A 352 21.71 2.92 -5.04
CA ASP A 352 21.35 1.70 -5.77
C ASP A 352 20.02 1.80 -6.53
N THR A 353 19.07 2.57 -6.02
CA THR A 353 17.82 2.92 -6.72
C THR A 353 17.97 4.15 -7.63
N ASN A 354 19.16 4.75 -7.69
CA ASN A 354 19.48 5.99 -8.41
C ASN A 354 18.58 7.18 -8.02
N THR A 355 18.11 7.24 -6.76
CA THR A 355 17.19 8.26 -6.22
C THR A 355 17.90 9.25 -5.31
N CYS A 356 18.87 9.98 -5.89
CA CYS A 356 19.79 10.85 -5.17
C CYS A 356 19.47 12.34 -5.28
N MET A 357 18.31 12.71 -5.83
CA MET A 357 17.88 14.12 -5.94
C MET A 357 17.84 14.75 -4.55
N SER A 358 18.35 15.98 -4.43
CA SER A 358 18.35 16.72 -3.16
C SER A 358 16.93 17.02 -2.68
N SER A 359 16.77 17.25 -1.37
CA SER A 359 15.46 17.59 -0.81
C SER A 359 14.93 18.90 -1.40
N LYS A 360 15.79 19.90 -1.59
CA LYS A 360 15.43 21.17 -2.26
C LYS A 360 14.91 20.97 -3.68
N GLU A 361 15.59 20.16 -4.49
CA GLU A 361 15.14 19.86 -5.86
C GLU A 361 13.78 19.17 -5.87
N LEU A 362 13.56 18.23 -4.94
CA LEU A 362 12.26 17.56 -4.80
C LEU A 362 11.16 18.49 -4.35
N THR A 363 11.43 19.34 -3.36
CA THR A 363 10.52 20.41 -2.93
C THR A 363 10.12 21.24 -4.15
N ILE A 364 11.08 21.68 -4.96
CA ILE A 364 10.81 22.48 -6.17
C ILE A 364 9.94 21.72 -7.16
N ILE A 365 10.32 20.51 -7.57
CA ILE A 365 9.62 19.75 -8.61
C ILE A 365 8.21 19.35 -8.14
N LEU A 366 8.10 18.72 -6.97
CA LEU A 366 6.83 18.22 -6.47
C LEU A 366 5.89 19.36 -6.12
N ASN A 367 6.35 20.41 -5.43
CA ASN A 367 5.45 21.48 -5.00
C ASN A 367 5.04 22.39 -6.17
N ASN A 368 5.95 22.67 -7.11
CA ASN A 368 5.57 23.39 -8.34
C ASN A 368 4.70 22.53 -9.25
N SER A 369 4.87 21.20 -9.24
CA SER A 369 4.00 20.24 -9.94
C SER A 369 3.70 20.62 -11.40
N LYS A 370 4.70 21.13 -12.13
CA LYS A 370 4.53 21.55 -13.52
C LYS A 370 4.54 20.34 -14.43
N SER A 371 3.43 20.05 -15.10
CA SER A 371 3.33 18.92 -16.03
C SER A 371 4.28 19.04 -17.22
N SER A 372 4.69 20.26 -17.59
CA SER A 372 5.68 20.54 -18.63
C SER A 372 7.07 20.00 -18.30
N ASP A 373 7.42 19.90 -17.02
CA ASP A 373 8.73 19.44 -16.55
C ASP A 373 8.86 17.91 -16.71
N ILE A 374 7.73 17.22 -16.86
CA ILE A 374 7.64 15.78 -17.14
C ILE A 374 7.54 15.57 -18.65
N ASP A 375 8.61 15.91 -19.36
CA ASP A 375 8.67 15.81 -20.82
C ASP A 375 9.08 14.40 -21.32
N LYS A 376 9.25 14.26 -22.65
CA LYS A 376 9.67 12.98 -23.25
C LYS A 376 11.05 12.52 -22.76
N THR A 377 11.97 13.45 -22.54
CA THR A 377 13.34 13.16 -22.08
C THR A 377 13.30 12.64 -20.65
N PHE A 378 12.56 13.33 -19.78
CA PHE A 378 12.31 12.91 -18.41
C PHE A 378 11.70 11.49 -18.38
N LEU A 379 10.63 11.25 -19.14
CA LEU A 379 9.94 9.95 -19.15
C LEU A 379 10.84 8.82 -19.68
N SER A 380 11.70 9.10 -20.66
CA SER A 380 12.69 8.14 -21.16
C SER A 380 13.71 7.78 -20.07
N ASN A 381 14.27 8.80 -19.40
CA ASN A 381 15.24 8.60 -18.32
C ASN A 381 14.62 7.88 -17.11
N TRP A 382 13.41 8.28 -16.72
CA TRP A 382 12.64 7.61 -15.68
C TRP A 382 12.39 6.14 -16.03
N HIS A 383 11.94 5.84 -17.25
CA HIS A 383 11.68 4.46 -17.66
C HIS A 383 12.97 3.62 -17.66
N ASN A 384 14.09 4.17 -18.13
CA ASN A 384 15.39 3.51 -18.07
C ASN A 384 15.83 3.22 -16.63
N LYS A 385 15.52 4.10 -15.68
CA LYS A 385 15.75 3.88 -14.24
C LYS A 385 14.84 2.76 -13.72
N MET A 386 13.56 2.76 -14.06
CA MET A 386 12.59 1.73 -13.65
C MET A 386 12.95 0.34 -14.20
N ARG A 387 13.50 0.25 -15.41
CA ARG A 387 13.97 -1.02 -16.01
C ARG A 387 15.14 -1.67 -15.26
N LYS A 388 15.87 -0.90 -14.43
CA LYS A 388 16.97 -1.39 -13.59
C LYS A 388 16.50 -1.94 -12.23
N LEU A 389 15.22 -1.80 -11.89
CA LEU A 389 14.68 -2.45 -10.69
C LEU A 389 14.77 -3.97 -10.86
N SER A 390 15.22 -4.67 -9.82
CA SER A 390 15.30 -6.13 -9.82
C SER A 390 13.92 -6.80 -9.87
N THR A 391 12.85 -6.02 -9.68
CA THR A 391 11.45 -6.43 -9.77
C THR A 391 10.80 -6.05 -11.11
N TYR A 392 11.51 -5.36 -12.02
CA TYR A 392 10.96 -4.88 -13.29
C TYR A 392 10.28 -6.00 -14.08
N ASN A 393 10.94 -7.14 -14.30
CA ASN A 393 10.36 -8.24 -15.08
C ASN A 393 9.02 -8.77 -14.52
N LYS A 394 8.82 -8.70 -13.20
CA LYS A 394 7.56 -9.11 -12.55
C LYS A 394 6.45 -8.08 -12.74
N TYR A 395 6.81 -6.80 -12.84
CA TYR A 395 5.87 -5.67 -12.84
C TYR A 395 5.89 -4.83 -14.12
N SER A 396 6.57 -5.30 -15.17
CA SER A 396 6.85 -4.55 -16.40
C SER A 396 5.57 -4.04 -17.04
N LYS A 397 4.52 -4.87 -17.11
CA LYS A 397 3.21 -4.48 -17.65
C LYS A 397 2.62 -3.21 -17.00
N TYR A 398 2.87 -2.98 -15.70
CA TYR A 398 2.39 -1.80 -15.00
C TYR A 398 3.27 -0.58 -15.24
N ILE A 399 4.58 -0.78 -15.23
CA ILE A 399 5.58 0.26 -15.43
C ILE A 399 5.52 0.78 -16.87
N ASP A 400 5.47 -0.14 -17.83
CA ASP A 400 5.37 0.15 -19.26
C ASP A 400 4.00 0.76 -19.59
N GLY A 401 2.92 0.23 -19.00
CA GLY A 401 1.59 0.82 -19.13
C GLY A 401 1.51 2.23 -18.55
N LEU A 402 2.14 2.48 -17.39
CA LEU A 402 2.23 3.84 -16.84
C LEU A 402 3.01 4.77 -17.76
N LYS A 403 4.14 4.31 -18.31
CA LYS A 403 4.93 5.08 -19.29
C LYS A 403 4.10 5.46 -20.50
N GLU A 404 3.34 4.52 -21.04
CA GLU A 404 2.48 4.74 -22.21
C GLU A 404 1.41 5.80 -21.92
N ILE A 405 0.71 5.67 -20.79
CA ILE A 405 -0.26 6.66 -20.30
C ILE A 405 0.40 8.04 -20.17
N LEU A 406 1.56 8.10 -19.52
CA LEU A 406 2.28 9.35 -19.31
C LEU A 406 2.80 9.94 -20.62
N THR A 407 2.96 9.17 -21.71
CA THR A 407 3.40 9.72 -22.99
C THR A 407 2.28 10.44 -23.74
N ILE A 408 1.02 10.28 -23.31
CA ILE A 408 -0.14 10.91 -23.93
C ILE A 408 -0.01 12.45 -23.85
N PRO A 409 -0.37 13.18 -24.93
CA PRO A 409 -0.36 14.64 -24.92
C PRO A 409 -1.27 15.20 -23.82
N ILE A 410 -0.81 16.21 -23.09
CA ILE A 410 -1.56 16.88 -22.01
C ILE A 410 -2.97 17.32 -22.44
N PRO A 411 -3.19 17.92 -23.64
CA PRO A 411 -4.54 18.27 -24.08
C PRO A 411 -5.51 17.08 -24.17
N ASN A 412 -4.99 15.86 -24.38
CA ASN A 412 -5.80 14.64 -24.40
C ASN A 412 -6.09 14.14 -22.98
N ILE A 413 -5.10 14.22 -22.07
CA ILE A 413 -5.28 13.91 -20.65
C ILE A 413 -6.36 14.82 -20.04
N ASN A 414 -6.37 16.11 -20.39
CA ASN A 414 -7.35 17.08 -19.92
C ASN A 414 -8.80 16.75 -20.30
N LYS A 415 -9.00 15.99 -21.38
CA LYS A 415 -10.33 15.58 -21.88
C LYS A 415 -10.81 14.27 -21.28
N TRP A 416 -10.01 13.60 -20.45
CA TRP A 416 -10.43 12.34 -19.85
C TRP A 416 -11.64 12.50 -18.95
N ASN A 417 -12.60 11.60 -19.12
CA ASN A 417 -13.76 11.51 -18.26
C ASN A 417 -13.31 11.20 -16.83
N ARG A 418 -13.71 12.04 -15.88
CA ARG A 418 -13.36 11.89 -14.46
C ARG A 418 -14.41 11.17 -13.63
N ASN A 419 -15.54 10.79 -14.24
CA ASN A 419 -16.62 10.11 -13.57
C ASN A 419 -16.25 8.65 -13.22
N ILE A 420 -16.05 8.39 -11.94
CA ILE A 420 -15.67 7.08 -11.40
C ILE A 420 -16.74 6.04 -11.71
N LYS A 421 -18.04 6.36 -11.59
CA LYS A 421 -19.11 5.39 -11.87
C LYS A 421 -19.03 4.90 -13.30
N GLU A 422 -18.90 5.81 -14.25
CA GLU A 422 -18.82 5.47 -15.67
C GLU A 422 -17.55 4.68 -16.02
N ASN A 423 -16.43 5.01 -15.38
CA ASN A 423 -15.14 4.40 -15.69
C ASN A 423 -14.93 3.04 -14.99
N TRP A 424 -15.40 2.87 -13.76
CA TRP A 424 -15.19 1.64 -12.98
C TRP A 424 -16.32 0.62 -13.12
N LEU A 425 -17.56 1.10 -13.29
CA LEU A 425 -18.74 0.25 -13.42
C LEU A 425 -19.19 0.11 -14.86
N GLY A 426 -18.83 1.05 -15.73
CA GLY A 426 -19.07 0.95 -17.17
C GLY A 426 -18.07 0.03 -17.89
N SER A 427 -18.33 -0.17 -19.18
CA SER A 427 -17.48 -0.91 -20.12
C SER A 427 -16.56 0.00 -20.94
N LYS A 428 -16.32 1.24 -20.48
CA LYS A 428 -15.47 2.20 -21.18
C LYS A 428 -14.05 1.65 -21.30
N LYS A 429 -13.55 1.55 -22.52
CA LYS A 429 -12.14 1.22 -22.77
C LYS A 429 -11.28 2.41 -22.37
N PHE A 430 -10.09 2.12 -21.86
CA PHE A 430 -9.06 3.12 -21.59
C PHE A 430 -7.97 3.04 -22.64
N THR A 431 -7.16 4.11 -22.74
CA THR A 431 -6.07 4.20 -23.71
C THR A 431 -5.05 3.08 -23.58
N VAL A 432 -4.92 2.47 -22.39
CA VAL A 432 -4.04 1.33 -22.14
C VAL A 432 -4.83 0.24 -21.43
N ASP A 433 -4.80 -0.98 -21.97
CA ASP A 433 -5.47 -2.16 -21.42
C ASP A 433 -4.44 -3.13 -20.82
N ILE A 434 -4.58 -3.46 -19.54
CA ILE A 434 -3.56 -4.14 -18.70
C ILE A 434 -4.20 -5.04 -17.66
#